data_AF-A0A6V8CF43-F1
#
_entry.id   AF-A0A6V8CF43-F1
#
_cell.length_a   1.000
_cell.length_b   1.000
_cell.length_c   1.000
_cell.angle_alpha   90.00
_cell.angle_beta   90.00
_cell.angle_gamma   90.00
#
_symmetry.space_group_name_H-M   'P 1'
#
loop_
_entity.id
_entity.type
_entity.pdbx_description
1 polymer ?
#
loop_
_entity_poly.entity_id
_entity_poly.type
_entity_poly.pdbx_seq_one_letter_code
_entity_poly.pdbx_strand_id
1 'polypeptide(L)'
;MTNWSAKNPYSSKITENYVLNGEGSRKETRHVVFDLGDSGLDYKVGDALGVIPENPQSLVDRIIELQNWNPEEIVNAGKGEKSLRESLKKDVEVHRANKKFIQSLKDKIISSGMNIQVKMTSRNRKSIDGELILEWSDDADQEIELNRSIPSDDPASKSRHLYDNPDALEDYIWSRDYIDVI
;
A
#
# COMPACT_ATOMS: atom_id res chain seq x y z
N MET A 1 -13.48 16.62 36.59
CA MET A 1 -12.47 15.92 35.76
C MET A 1 -13.21 15.11 34.73
N THR A 2 -12.97 15.35 33.46
CA THR A 2 -13.58 14.59 32.37
C THR A 2 -13.03 13.16 32.33
N ASN A 3 -13.89 12.19 32.04
CA ASN A 3 -13.52 10.78 31.95
C ASN A 3 -13.05 10.35 30.55
N TRP A 4 -12.69 11.33 29.71
CA TRP A 4 -12.27 11.11 28.32
C TRP A 4 -10.76 10.85 28.27
N SER A 5 -10.35 9.85 27.50
CA SER A 5 -8.95 9.47 27.34
C SER A 5 -8.75 8.75 26.00
N ALA A 6 -7.52 8.40 25.65
CA ALA A 6 -7.25 7.59 24.46
C ALA A 6 -7.98 6.22 24.46
N LYS A 7 -8.30 5.67 25.64
CA LYS A 7 -9.06 4.41 25.79
C LYS A 7 -10.58 4.61 25.85
N ASN A 8 -11.02 5.83 26.12
CA ASN A 8 -12.43 6.23 26.15
C ASN A 8 -12.55 7.58 25.42
N PRO A 9 -12.49 7.58 24.07
CA PRO A 9 -12.50 8.80 23.28
C PRO A 9 -13.88 9.45 23.28
N TYR A 10 -13.92 10.78 23.16
CA TYR A 10 -15.18 11.51 22.97
C TYR A 10 -15.62 11.46 21.51
N SER A 11 -16.88 11.10 21.27
CA SER A 11 -17.47 11.15 19.93
C SER A 11 -17.93 12.57 19.62
N SER A 12 -17.13 13.29 18.84
CA SER A 12 -17.38 14.69 18.45
C SER A 12 -17.92 14.78 17.02
N LYS A 13 -18.70 15.82 16.74
CA LYS A 13 -19.16 16.17 15.39
C LYS A 13 -18.22 17.18 14.76
N ILE A 14 -17.85 16.96 13.50
CA ILE A 14 -17.14 17.96 12.71
C ILE A 14 -18.14 19.01 12.23
N THR A 15 -17.95 20.28 12.62
CA THR A 15 -18.83 21.41 12.26
C THR A 15 -18.33 22.16 11.05
N GLU A 16 -17.01 22.24 10.86
CA GLU A 16 -16.38 22.88 9.71
C GLU A 16 -15.28 21.99 9.14
N ASN A 17 -15.19 21.95 7.81
CA ASN A 17 -14.12 21.27 7.09
C ASN A 17 -13.92 21.92 5.71
N TYR A 18 -12.86 22.71 5.55
CA TYR A 18 -12.54 23.36 4.27
C TYR A 18 -11.03 23.41 4.01
N VAL A 19 -10.67 23.52 2.73
CA VAL A 19 -9.28 23.60 2.28
C VAL A 19 -8.76 25.02 2.52
N LEU A 20 -7.58 25.12 3.13
CA LEU A 20 -6.89 26.38 3.40
C LEU A 20 -5.98 26.80 2.23
N ASN A 21 -5.57 25.85 1.40
CA ASN A 21 -4.66 26.09 0.30
C ASN A 21 -5.41 26.52 -0.97
N GLY A 22 -4.78 27.40 -1.75
CA GLY A 22 -5.31 27.86 -3.03
C GLY A 22 -5.13 26.84 -4.17
N GLU A 23 -5.75 27.15 -5.29
CA GLU A 23 -5.66 26.37 -6.53
C GLU A 23 -4.20 26.22 -6.99
N GLY A 24 -3.81 25.02 -7.43
CA GLY A 24 -2.44 24.71 -7.85
C GLY A 24 -1.46 24.33 -6.73
N SER A 25 -1.91 24.28 -5.46
CA SER A 25 -1.09 23.74 -4.38
C SER A 25 -0.85 22.23 -4.55
N ARG A 26 0.41 21.80 -4.34
CA ARG A 26 0.77 20.37 -4.32
C ARG A 26 0.29 19.61 -3.09
N LYS A 27 -0.06 20.34 -2.02
CA LYS A 27 -0.53 19.78 -0.75
C LYS A 27 -1.93 20.27 -0.46
N GLU A 28 -2.74 19.42 0.17
CA GLU A 28 -4.04 19.80 0.72
C GLU A 28 -3.91 19.98 2.24
N THR A 29 -4.17 21.19 2.72
CA THR A 29 -4.21 21.52 4.15
C THR A 29 -5.62 21.96 4.48
N ARG A 30 -6.22 21.37 5.51
CA ARG A 30 -7.63 21.59 5.85
C ARG A 30 -7.77 22.24 7.23
N HIS A 31 -8.72 23.15 7.34
CA HIS A 31 -9.25 23.62 8.62
C HIS A 31 -10.38 22.68 9.03
N VAL A 32 -10.31 22.11 10.24
CA VAL A 32 -11.32 21.19 10.77
C VAL A 32 -11.69 21.62 12.17
N VAL A 33 -12.99 21.78 12.43
CA VAL A 33 -13.53 22.16 13.74
C VAL A 33 -14.32 20.99 14.32
N PHE A 34 -14.02 20.65 15.57
CA PHE A 34 -14.68 19.59 16.33
C PHE A 34 -15.56 20.21 17.41
N ASP A 35 -16.84 19.85 17.43
CA ASP A 35 -17.79 20.29 18.46
C ASP A 35 -17.55 19.52 19.77
N LEU A 36 -17.27 20.26 20.84
CA LEU A 36 -17.08 19.69 22.18
C LEU A 36 -18.40 19.54 22.95
N GLY A 37 -19.50 20.16 22.49
CA GLY A 37 -20.81 20.09 23.12
C GLY A 37 -20.76 20.19 24.65
N ASP A 38 -21.47 19.29 25.32
CA ASP A 38 -21.49 19.16 26.79
C ASP A 38 -20.41 18.20 27.33
N SER A 39 -19.35 17.92 26.56
CA SER A 39 -18.31 16.95 26.96
C SER A 39 -17.54 17.32 28.23
N GLY A 40 -17.53 18.62 28.56
CA GLY A 40 -16.70 19.20 29.62
C GLY A 40 -15.20 19.17 29.33
N LEU A 41 -14.79 18.81 28.09
CA LEU A 41 -13.39 18.82 27.68
C LEU A 41 -12.85 20.25 27.72
N ASP A 42 -11.64 20.39 28.27
CA ASP A 42 -10.91 21.64 28.34
C ASP A 42 -9.51 21.41 27.78
N TYR A 43 -8.96 22.42 27.11
CA TYR A 43 -7.63 22.37 26.50
C TYR A 43 -7.01 23.76 26.48
N LYS A 44 -5.68 23.81 26.42
CA LYS A 44 -4.90 25.04 26.33
C LYS A 44 -4.25 25.17 24.96
N VAL A 45 -3.94 26.40 24.60
CA VAL A 45 -3.12 26.68 23.41
C VAL A 45 -1.79 25.95 23.54
N GLY A 46 -1.48 25.12 22.55
CA GLY A 46 -0.30 24.25 22.54
C GLY A 46 -0.59 22.79 22.87
N ASP A 47 -1.78 22.46 23.38
CA ASP A 47 -2.20 21.06 23.55
C ASP A 47 -2.46 20.40 22.19
N ALA A 48 -2.28 19.08 22.13
CA ALA A 48 -2.53 18.27 20.94
C ALA A 48 -3.86 17.53 21.05
N LEU A 49 -4.57 17.44 19.91
CA LEU A 49 -5.79 16.64 19.78
C LEU A 49 -5.45 15.26 19.20
N GLY A 50 -5.79 14.20 19.95
CA GLY A 50 -5.75 12.84 19.45
C GLY A 50 -7.03 12.51 18.67
N VAL A 51 -6.89 12.13 17.41
CA VAL A 51 -8.00 11.67 16.56
C VAL A 51 -7.82 10.19 16.28
N ILE A 52 -8.89 9.40 16.42
CA ILE A 52 -8.90 7.97 16.11
C ILE A 52 -9.59 7.81 14.74
N PRO A 53 -8.84 7.58 13.66
CA PRO A 53 -9.42 7.44 12.32
C PRO A 53 -10.04 6.05 12.12
N GLU A 54 -10.93 5.95 11.14
CA GLU A 54 -11.40 4.69 10.58
C GLU A 54 -10.93 4.59 9.12
N ASN A 55 -10.61 3.37 8.68
CA ASN A 55 -10.23 3.15 7.28
C ASN A 55 -11.46 3.36 6.36
N PRO A 56 -11.26 3.88 5.13
CA PRO A 56 -12.35 4.05 4.17
C PRO A 56 -13.07 2.73 3.89
N GLN A 57 -14.41 2.76 3.94
CA GLN A 57 -15.22 1.56 3.72
C GLN A 57 -14.92 0.92 2.35
N SER A 58 -14.77 1.74 1.30
CA SER A 58 -14.43 1.28 -0.04
C SER A 58 -13.09 0.53 -0.12
N LEU A 59 -12.09 0.96 0.67
CA LEU A 59 -10.80 0.29 0.73
C LEU A 59 -10.92 -1.06 1.43
N VAL A 60 -11.65 -1.11 2.54
CA VAL A 60 -11.90 -2.36 3.28
C VAL A 60 -12.63 -3.37 2.40
N ASP A 61 -13.70 -2.94 1.72
CA ASP A 61 -14.46 -3.78 0.82
C ASP A 61 -13.59 -4.29 -0.33
N ARG A 62 -12.75 -3.41 -0.91
CA ARG A 62 -11.83 -3.79 -1.97
C ARG A 62 -10.82 -4.86 -1.54
N ILE A 63 -10.26 -4.77 -0.33
CA ILE A 63 -9.34 -5.78 0.21
C ILE A 63 -10.06 -7.12 0.36
N ILE A 64 -11.26 -7.12 0.93
CA ILE A 64 -12.04 -8.34 1.14
C ILE A 64 -12.40 -9.00 -0.20
N GLU A 65 -12.79 -8.20 -1.19
CA GLU A 65 -13.09 -8.68 -2.55
C GLU A 65 -11.86 -9.28 -3.24
N LEU A 66 -10.72 -8.60 -3.20
CA LEU A 66 -9.48 -9.06 -3.83
C LEU A 66 -9.01 -10.40 -3.26
N GLN A 67 -9.17 -10.59 -1.95
CA GLN A 67 -8.77 -11.81 -1.26
C GLN A 67 -9.86 -12.89 -1.23
N ASN A 68 -11.06 -12.57 -1.74
CA ASN A 68 -12.24 -13.44 -1.66
C ASN A 68 -12.50 -13.94 -0.22
N TRP A 69 -12.34 -13.05 0.76
CA TRP A 69 -12.56 -13.34 2.18
C TRP A 69 -14.04 -13.20 2.55
N ASN A 70 -14.46 -13.92 3.60
CA ASN A 70 -15.80 -13.74 4.16
C ASN A 70 -15.81 -12.49 5.07
N PRO A 71 -16.59 -11.43 4.77
CA PRO A 71 -16.64 -10.21 5.58
C PRO A 71 -17.08 -10.44 7.03
N GLU A 72 -17.93 -11.45 7.25
CA GLU A 72 -18.54 -11.78 8.54
C GLU A 72 -17.74 -12.83 9.32
N GLU A 73 -16.58 -13.23 8.82
CA GLU A 73 -15.68 -14.12 9.55
C GLU A 73 -15.22 -13.46 10.85
N ILE A 74 -15.33 -14.18 11.96
CA ILE A 74 -14.91 -13.68 13.26
C ILE A 74 -13.39 -13.80 13.37
N VAL A 75 -12.72 -12.67 13.56
CA VAL A 75 -11.27 -12.57 13.71
C VAL A 75 -10.89 -11.89 15.02
N ASN A 76 -9.71 -12.21 15.54
CA ASN A 76 -9.14 -11.58 16.72
C ASN A 76 -7.84 -10.86 16.36
N ALA A 77 -7.93 -9.54 16.18
CA ALA A 77 -6.78 -8.67 15.90
C ALA A 77 -6.15 -8.06 17.18
N GLY A 78 -6.32 -8.71 18.34
CA GLY A 78 -5.77 -8.24 19.62
C GLY A 78 -6.61 -7.19 20.35
N LYS A 79 -7.79 -6.83 19.82
CA LYS A 79 -8.77 -5.90 20.43
C LYS A 79 -10.14 -6.55 20.66
N GLY A 80 -10.17 -7.87 20.76
CA GLY A 80 -11.38 -8.68 20.91
C GLY A 80 -11.81 -9.38 19.62
N GLU A 81 -12.83 -10.23 19.72
CA GLU A 81 -13.45 -10.92 18.59
C GLU A 81 -14.46 -9.98 17.90
N LYS A 82 -14.27 -9.75 16.60
CA LYS A 82 -15.16 -8.94 15.75
C LYS A 82 -15.20 -9.51 14.35
N SER A 83 -16.12 -9.04 13.50
CA SER A 83 -16.10 -9.39 12.08
C SER A 83 -14.84 -8.87 11.40
N LEU A 84 -14.37 -9.60 10.38
CA LEU A 84 -13.22 -9.22 9.57
C LEU A 84 -13.36 -7.79 9.03
N ARG A 85 -14.57 -7.44 8.56
CA ARG A 85 -14.89 -6.10 8.07
C ARG A 85 -14.68 -5.02 9.14
N GLU A 86 -15.19 -5.24 10.36
CA GLU A 86 -15.01 -4.28 11.46
C GLU A 86 -13.55 -4.16 11.90
N SER A 87 -12.85 -5.29 11.94
CA SER A 87 -11.44 -5.33 12.30
C SER A 87 -10.57 -4.54 11.31
N LEU A 88 -10.77 -4.79 10.01
CA LEU A 88 -10.10 -4.04 8.93
C LEU A 88 -10.45 -2.54 8.95
N LYS A 89 -11.63 -2.17 9.42
CA LYS A 89 -12.08 -0.78 9.47
C LYS A 89 -11.50 0.02 10.64
N LYS A 90 -11.40 -0.59 11.83
CA LYS A 90 -11.13 0.16 13.08
C LYS A 90 -9.89 -0.28 13.84
N ASP A 91 -9.46 -1.53 13.68
CA ASP A 91 -8.48 -2.14 14.58
C ASP A 91 -7.07 -2.22 13.98
N VAL A 92 -6.94 -2.21 12.64
CA VAL A 92 -5.66 -2.37 11.93
C VAL A 92 -5.35 -1.22 10.96
N GLU A 93 -4.07 -1.07 10.65
CA GLU A 93 -3.55 -0.13 9.66
C GLU A 93 -3.49 -0.81 8.30
N VAL A 94 -4.14 -0.24 7.28
CA VAL A 94 -4.19 -0.81 5.91
C VAL A 94 -3.45 0.04 4.87
N HIS A 95 -3.10 1.27 5.21
CA HIS A 95 -2.52 2.24 4.26
C HIS A 95 -1.00 2.12 4.15
N ARG A 96 -0.32 1.63 5.19
CA ARG A 96 1.15 1.56 5.20
C ARG A 96 1.69 0.15 5.14
N ALA A 97 2.47 -0.15 4.11
CA ALA A 97 3.34 -1.33 4.12
C ALA A 97 4.52 -1.09 5.05
N ASN A 98 4.87 -2.08 5.87
CA ASN A 98 6.12 -2.06 6.64
C ASN A 98 7.02 -3.23 6.22
N LYS A 99 8.32 -3.12 6.55
CA LYS A 99 9.32 -4.13 6.19
C LYS A 99 8.95 -5.54 6.69
N LYS A 100 8.40 -5.64 7.90
CA LYS A 100 7.98 -6.92 8.50
C LYS A 100 6.79 -7.53 7.74
N PHE A 101 5.86 -6.70 7.28
CA PHE A 101 4.69 -7.10 6.52
C PHE A 101 5.13 -7.67 5.17
N ILE A 102 5.99 -6.96 4.43
CA ILE A 102 6.52 -7.44 3.14
C ILE A 102 7.32 -8.73 3.31
N GLN A 103 8.10 -8.84 4.38
CA GLN A 103 8.79 -10.09 4.73
C GLN A 103 7.80 -11.25 4.96
N SER A 104 6.69 -10.99 5.66
CA SER A 104 5.67 -12.01 5.90
C SER A 104 4.90 -12.44 4.65
N LEU A 105 4.82 -11.57 3.63
CA LEU A 105 4.16 -11.88 2.37
C LEU A 105 4.91 -12.95 1.57
N LYS A 106 6.23 -13.03 1.70
CA LYS A 106 7.07 -14.02 0.99
C LYS A 106 6.54 -15.44 1.13
N ASP A 107 6.13 -15.82 2.34
CA ASP A 107 5.71 -17.18 2.65
C ASP A 107 4.21 -17.39 2.40
N LYS A 108 3.46 -16.31 2.14
CA LYS A 108 1.99 -16.30 2.01
C LYS A 108 1.51 -16.14 0.57
N ILE A 109 2.32 -15.55 -0.31
CA ILE A 109 1.96 -15.36 -1.71
C ILE A 109 2.24 -16.65 -2.47
N ILE A 110 1.17 -17.30 -2.92
CA ILE A 110 1.24 -18.44 -3.82
C ILE A 110 1.16 -17.88 -5.23
N SER A 111 2.28 -17.90 -5.96
CA SER A 111 2.27 -17.51 -7.38
C SER A 111 1.47 -18.55 -8.17
N SER A 112 0.36 -18.11 -8.74
CA SER A 112 -0.45 -18.88 -9.68
C SER A 112 0.01 -18.68 -11.14
N GLY A 113 1.05 -17.87 -11.37
CA GLY A 113 1.56 -17.53 -12.69
C GLY A 113 2.84 -18.29 -13.08
N MET A 114 2.93 -18.70 -14.35
CA MET A 114 4.19 -19.19 -14.93
C MET A 114 5.20 -18.04 -15.02
N ASN A 115 6.37 -18.20 -14.37
CA ASN A 115 7.50 -17.30 -14.52
C ASN A 115 8.21 -17.57 -15.85
N ILE A 116 7.97 -16.76 -16.88
CA ILE A 116 8.71 -16.83 -18.15
C ILE A 116 9.87 -15.83 -18.07
N GLN A 117 11.10 -16.34 -18.00
CA GLN A 117 12.31 -15.53 -18.18
C GLN A 117 12.73 -15.58 -19.65
N VAL A 118 12.72 -14.42 -20.31
CA VAL A 118 13.26 -14.28 -21.67
C VAL A 118 14.64 -13.65 -21.57
N LYS A 119 15.68 -14.40 -21.94
CA LYS A 119 17.02 -13.88 -22.20
C LYS A 119 17.23 -13.85 -23.71
N MET A 120 17.59 -12.71 -24.27
CA MET A 120 18.03 -12.65 -25.66
C MET A 120 19.36 -13.40 -25.78
N THR A 121 19.32 -14.63 -26.27
CA THR A 121 20.54 -15.45 -26.42
C THR A 121 21.34 -15.06 -27.67
N SER A 122 20.68 -14.56 -28.73
CA SER A 122 21.33 -14.05 -29.93
C SER A 122 20.38 -13.26 -30.82
N ARG A 123 20.91 -12.42 -31.71
CA ARG A 123 20.16 -11.73 -32.76
C ARG A 123 20.79 -12.07 -34.11
N ASN A 124 20.03 -12.71 -34.99
CA ASN A 124 20.47 -13.00 -36.37
C ASN A 124 19.60 -12.23 -37.37
N ARG A 125 20.23 -11.49 -38.29
CA ARG A 125 19.55 -10.72 -39.34
C ARG A 125 20.03 -11.21 -40.70
N LYS A 126 19.13 -11.81 -41.49
CA LYS A 126 19.42 -12.30 -42.85
C LYS A 126 18.82 -11.38 -43.91
N SER A 127 19.54 -11.18 -45.01
CA SER A 127 18.99 -10.54 -46.21
C SER A 127 18.00 -11.46 -46.90
N ILE A 128 17.13 -10.89 -47.74
CA ILE A 128 16.10 -11.64 -48.48
C ILE A 128 16.74 -12.63 -49.47
N ASP A 129 17.99 -12.38 -49.90
CA ASP A 129 18.78 -13.25 -50.78
C ASP A 129 19.62 -14.32 -50.03
N GLY A 130 19.42 -14.48 -48.71
CA GLY A 130 20.04 -15.56 -47.92
C GLY A 130 21.48 -15.32 -47.46
N GLU A 131 22.13 -14.23 -47.88
CA GLU A 131 23.44 -13.84 -47.36
C GLU A 131 23.34 -13.28 -45.94
N LEU A 132 24.26 -13.75 -45.08
CA LEU A 132 24.36 -13.38 -43.67
C LEU A 132 25.16 -12.09 -43.56
N ILE A 133 24.50 -10.99 -43.21
CA ILE A 133 25.11 -9.65 -43.23
C ILE A 133 25.92 -9.35 -41.96
N LEU A 134 25.50 -9.88 -40.79
CA LEU A 134 26.17 -9.61 -39.51
C LEU A 134 25.73 -10.58 -38.42
N GLU A 135 26.68 -11.26 -37.78
CA GLU A 135 26.47 -12.09 -36.59
C GLU A 135 27.12 -11.38 -35.40
N TRP A 136 26.33 -10.95 -34.42
CA TRP A 136 26.82 -10.36 -33.18
C TRP A 136 26.66 -11.40 -32.06
N SER A 137 27.76 -11.83 -31.45
CA SER A 137 27.77 -12.50 -30.16
C SER A 137 28.22 -11.50 -29.09
N ASP A 138 27.35 -11.22 -28.12
CA ASP A 138 27.69 -10.43 -26.93
C ASP A 138 28.65 -11.24 -26.04
N ASP A 139 29.95 -11.08 -26.26
CA ASP A 139 31.01 -11.46 -25.31
C ASP A 139 31.44 -10.27 -24.42
N ALA A 140 30.66 -9.19 -24.44
CA ALA A 140 30.81 -8.08 -23.51
C ALA A 140 29.65 -8.11 -22.53
N ASP A 141 29.96 -8.15 -21.23
CA ASP A 141 29.05 -7.92 -20.11
C ASP A 141 28.49 -6.48 -20.11
N GLN A 142 27.91 -6.04 -21.24
CA GLN A 142 26.95 -4.96 -21.21
C GLN A 142 25.65 -5.57 -20.73
N GLU A 143 25.43 -5.48 -19.42
CA GLU A 143 24.09 -5.51 -18.84
C GLU A 143 23.28 -4.38 -19.45
N ILE A 144 22.76 -4.60 -20.66
CA ILE A 144 21.55 -3.93 -21.08
C ILE A 144 20.51 -4.50 -20.12
N GLU A 145 20.20 -3.75 -19.05
CA GLU A 145 19.00 -3.98 -18.25
C GLU A 145 17.80 -3.75 -19.17
N LEU A 146 17.52 -4.72 -20.02
CA LEU A 146 16.22 -4.89 -20.62
C LEU A 146 15.30 -5.09 -19.43
N ASN A 147 14.49 -4.07 -19.11
CA ASN A 147 13.34 -4.24 -18.24
C ASN A 147 12.66 -5.53 -18.67
N ARG A 148 12.72 -6.55 -17.80
CA ARG A 148 12.19 -7.88 -18.09
C ARG A 148 10.80 -7.67 -18.68
N SER A 149 10.56 -8.19 -19.88
CA SER A 149 9.28 -8.05 -20.57
C SER A 149 8.19 -8.25 -19.53
N ILE A 150 7.32 -7.26 -19.33
CA ILE A 150 6.27 -7.24 -18.31
C ILE A 150 5.14 -8.15 -18.80
N PRO A 151 4.98 -9.38 -18.28
CA PRO A 151 3.93 -10.29 -18.68
C PRO A 151 3.16 -10.63 -17.41
N SER A 152 2.29 -9.71 -16.97
CA SER A 152 1.51 -9.81 -15.73
C SER A 152 2.31 -9.54 -14.45
N ASP A 153 1.80 -8.58 -13.68
CA ASP A 153 2.11 -8.31 -12.28
C ASP A 153 1.95 -9.56 -11.40
N ASP A 154 2.96 -10.43 -11.33
CA ASP A 154 2.95 -11.52 -10.34
C ASP A 154 3.25 -10.96 -8.94
N PRO A 155 2.32 -11.05 -7.97
CA PRO A 155 2.51 -10.53 -6.62
C PRO A 155 3.76 -11.10 -5.92
N ALA A 156 4.14 -12.34 -6.25
CA ALA A 156 5.30 -12.99 -5.64
C ALA A 156 6.62 -12.40 -6.14
N SER A 157 6.68 -12.05 -7.42
CA SER A 157 7.85 -11.40 -8.02
C SER A 157 8.01 -9.96 -7.52
N LYS A 158 6.90 -9.20 -7.37
CA LYS A 158 6.92 -7.86 -6.76
C LYS A 158 7.41 -7.90 -5.32
N SER A 159 6.86 -8.79 -4.49
CA SER A 159 7.27 -8.92 -3.09
C SER A 159 8.72 -9.36 -2.92
N ARG A 160 9.25 -10.25 -3.78
CA ARG A 160 10.69 -10.58 -3.81
C ARG A 160 11.55 -9.37 -4.14
N HIS A 161 11.20 -8.61 -5.16
CA HIS A 161 11.94 -7.40 -5.53
C HIS A 161 11.99 -6.37 -4.39
N LEU A 162 10.87 -6.13 -3.71
CA LEU A 162 10.81 -5.25 -2.54
C LEU A 162 11.58 -5.79 -1.33
N TYR A 163 11.82 -7.10 -1.26
CA TYR A 163 12.63 -7.69 -0.20
C TYR A 163 14.14 -7.61 -0.50
N ASP A 164 14.52 -7.92 -1.74
CA ASP A 164 15.92 -8.01 -2.16
C ASP A 164 16.59 -6.64 -2.28
N ASN A 165 15.81 -5.59 -2.61
CA ASN A 165 16.32 -4.23 -2.77
C ASN A 165 15.78 -3.28 -1.66
N PRO A 166 16.62 -2.86 -0.69
CA PRO A 166 16.24 -1.92 0.37
C PRO A 166 15.80 -0.55 -0.15
N ASP A 167 16.43 -0.05 -1.21
CA ASP A 167 16.12 1.28 -1.76
C ASP A 167 14.75 1.24 -2.46
N ALA A 168 14.44 0.14 -3.16
CA ALA A 168 13.12 -0.08 -3.75
C ALA A 168 12.02 -0.23 -2.69
N LEU A 169 12.33 -0.82 -1.53
CA LEU A 169 11.42 -0.91 -0.40
C LEU A 169 11.12 0.48 0.17
N GLU A 170 12.15 1.31 0.35
CA GLU A 170 11.98 2.68 0.83
C GLU A 170 11.16 3.48 -0.16
N ASP A 171 11.51 3.47 -1.44
CA ASP A 171 10.75 4.16 -2.48
C ASP A 171 9.29 3.69 -2.53
N TYR A 172 9.03 2.38 -2.39
CA TYR A 172 7.68 1.83 -2.31
C TYR A 172 6.90 2.36 -1.09
N ILE A 173 7.54 2.45 0.08
CA ILE A 173 6.92 2.96 1.32
C ILE A 173 6.65 4.48 1.23
N TRP A 174 7.49 5.23 0.53
CA TRP A 174 7.39 6.70 0.44
C TRP A 174 6.56 7.20 -0.73
N SER A 175 6.40 6.41 -1.79
CA SER A 175 5.65 6.78 -3.00
C SER A 175 4.17 6.39 -2.98
N ARG A 176 3.76 5.49 -2.07
CA ARG A 176 2.42 4.90 -2.07
C ARG A 176 1.70 5.07 -0.73
N ASP A 177 0.45 5.51 -0.82
CA ASP A 177 -0.44 5.66 0.32
C ASP A 177 -1.23 4.38 0.66
N TYR A 178 -1.17 3.34 -0.19
CA TYR A 178 -1.92 2.09 0.00
C TYR A 178 -1.11 0.86 -0.41
N ILE A 179 -1.41 -0.27 0.23
CA ILE A 179 -0.80 -1.57 -0.10
C ILE A 179 -1.44 -2.11 -1.40
N ASP A 180 -0.70 -2.10 -2.51
CA ASP A 180 -1.11 -2.61 -3.83
C ASP A 180 -0.31 -3.86 -4.26
N VAL A 181 0.47 -4.45 -3.35
CA VAL A 181 1.29 -5.65 -3.62
C VAL A 181 0.45 -6.91 -3.82
N ILE A 182 -0.82 -6.90 -3.41
CA ILE A 182 -1.67 -8.10 -3.31
C ILE A 182 -2.77 -8.11 -4.37
#